data_AF-A0A535VZ72-F1
#
_entry.id   AF-A0A535VZ72-F1
#
_cell.length_a   1.000
_cell.length_b   1.000
_cell.length_c   1.000
_cell.angle_alpha   90.00
_cell.angle_beta   90.00
_cell.angle_gamma   90.00
#
_symmetry.space_group_name_H-M   'P 1'
#
loop_
_entity.id
_entity.type
_entity.pdbx_description
1 polymer ?
#
loop_
_entity_poly.entity_id
_entity_poly.type
_entity_poly.pdbx_seq_one_letter_code
_entity_poly.pdbx_strand_id
1 'polypeptide(L)' 'MIDIDDEALGAAKVELGTETIKATVNEALRQVSRRHSKAVTRAIDVLVRAKLEDRERAWR' A
#
# COMPACT_ATOMS: atom_id res chain seq x y z
N MET A 1 -15.85 15.77 11.22
CA MET A 1 -15.45 16.25 9.88
C MET A 1 -13.94 16.12 9.82
N ILE A 2 -13.40 15.38 8.85
CA ILE A 2 -11.96 15.29 8.67
C ILE A 2 -11.55 16.54 7.88
N ASP A 3 -10.55 17.25 8.38
CA ASP A 3 -9.98 18.38 7.65
C ASP A 3 -9.14 17.85 6.50
N ILE A 4 -9.35 18.40 5.30
CA ILE A 4 -8.66 18.00 4.09
C ILE A 4 -8.15 19.27 3.42
N ASP A 5 -6.87 19.27 3.10
CA ASP A 5 -6.24 20.31 2.29
C ASP A 5 -6.87 20.30 0.89
N ASP A 6 -7.60 21.37 0.55
CA ASP A 6 -8.32 21.51 -0.72
C ASP A 6 -7.38 21.62 -1.92
N GLU A 7 -6.18 22.18 -1.75
CA GLU A 7 -5.19 22.29 -2.82
C GLU A 7 -4.59 20.91 -3.11
N ALA A 8 -4.19 20.18 -2.07
CA ALA A 8 -3.71 18.81 -2.19
C ALA A 8 -4.78 17.88 -2.79
N LEU A 9 -6.04 18.07 -2.39
CA LEU A 9 -7.17 17.32 -2.94
C LEU A 9 -7.41 17.65 -4.42
N GLY A 10 -7.27 18.92 -4.82
CA GLY A 10 -7.34 19.35 -6.21
C GLY A 10 -6.24 18.73 -7.07
N ALA A 11 -4.99 18.74 -6.59
CA ALA A 11 -3.88 18.09 -7.26
C ALA A 11 -4.12 16.59 -7.43
N ALA A 12 -4.56 15.92 -6.36
CA ALA A 12 -4.88 14.49 -6.40
C ALA A 12 -6.03 14.17 -7.37
N LYS A 13 -7.04 15.02 -7.49
CA LYS A 13 -8.12 14.85 -8.48
C LYS A 13 -7.60 14.85 -9.92
N VAL A 14 -6.71 15.77 -10.24
CA VAL A 14 -6.09 15.89 -11.57
C VAL A 14 -5.20 14.67 -11.83
N GLU A 15 -4.34 14.32 -10.88
CA GLU A 15 -3.40 13.20 -11.02
C GLU A 15 -4.12 11.85 -11.15
N LEU A 16 -5.17 11.64 -10.35
CA LEU A 16 -5.93 10.39 -10.32
C LEU A 16 -7.08 10.34 -11.32
N GLY A 17 -7.38 11.45 -12.01
CA GLY A 17 -8.46 11.54 -12.99
C GLY A 17 -9.85 11.35 -12.37
N THR A 18 -10.07 11.85 -11.15
CA THR A 18 -11.32 11.66 -10.40
C THR A 18 -12.07 12.96 -10.17
N GLU A 19 -13.39 12.94 -10.30
CA GLU A 19 -14.22 14.16 -10.22
C GLU A 19 -14.68 14.48 -8.78
N THR A 20 -14.85 13.45 -7.94
CA THR A 20 -15.41 13.61 -6.59
C THR A 20 -14.37 13.34 -5.51
N ILE A 21 -14.53 14.00 -4.35
CA ILE A 21 -13.66 13.79 -3.17
C ILE A 21 -13.63 12.30 -2.80
N LYS A 22 -14.80 11.66 -2.72
CA LYS A 22 -14.94 10.23 -2.42
C LYS A 22 -14.18 9.35 -3.41
N ALA A 23 -14.27 9.63 -4.71
CA ALA A 23 -13.54 8.88 -5.73
C ALA A 23 -12.03 9.04 -5.57
N THR A 24 -11.58 10.28 -5.35
CA THR A 24 -10.15 10.63 -5.14
C THR A 24 -9.57 9.90 -3.94
N VAL A 25 -10.25 10.01 -2.78
CA VAL A 25 -9.81 9.38 -1.53
C VAL A 25 -9.80 7.86 -1.65
N ASN A 26 -10.85 7.27 -2.21
CA ASN A 26 -10.89 5.82 -2.39
C ASN A 26 -9.79 5.31 -3.33
N GLU A 27 -9.47 6.06 -4.37
CA GLU A 27 -8.42 5.66 -5.30
C GLU A 27 -7.02 5.81 -4.70
N ALA A 28 -6.75 6.91 -4.01
CA ALA A 28 -5.51 7.09 -3.26
C ALA A 28 -5.28 5.96 -2.24
N LEU A 29 -6.31 5.61 -1.46
CA LEU A 29 -6.26 4.50 -0.52
C LEU A 29 -5.96 3.16 -1.22
N ARG A 30 -6.63 2.88 -2.34
CA ARG A 30 -6.38 1.66 -3.13
C ARG A 30 -4.93 1.60 -3.63
N GLN A 31 -4.38 2.69 -4.16
CA GLN A 31 -3.00 2.70 -4.65
C GLN A 31 -2.00 2.41 -3.53
N VAL A 32 -2.17 3.02 -2.36
CA VAL A 32 -1.31 2.79 -1.18
C VAL A 32 -1.44 1.36 -0.68
N SER A 33 -2.67 0.83 -0.55
CA SER A 33 -2.89 -0.56 -0.13
C SER A 33 -2.27 -1.57 -1.10
N ARG A 34 -2.35 -1.34 -2.42
CA ARG A 34 -1.71 -2.19 -3.44
C ARG A 34 -0.19 -2.14 -3.33
N ARG A 35 0.40 -0.96 -3.10
CA ARG A 35 1.84 -0.81 -2.88
C ARG A 35 2.30 -1.59 -1.64
N HIS A 36 1.55 -1.51 -0.55
CA HIS A 36 1.84 -2.27 0.67
C HIS A 36 1.76 -3.78 0.43
N SER A 37 0.71 -4.27 -0.23
CA SER A 37 0.57 -5.69 -0.58
C SER A 37 1.77 -6.20 -1.40
N LYS A 38 2.23 -5.45 -2.41
CA LYS A 38 3.43 -5.82 -3.18
C LYS A 38 4.70 -5.88 -2.33
N ALA A 39 4.85 -4.98 -1.35
CA ALA A 39 6.01 -5.00 -0.44
C ALA A 39 6.00 -6.25 0.45
N VAL A 40 4.83 -6.61 0.99
CA VAL A 40 4.66 -7.84 1.78
C VAL A 40 4.94 -9.08 0.95
N THR A 41 4.40 -9.19 -0.26
CA THR A 41 4.68 -10.31 -1.17
C THR A 41 6.17 -10.45 -1.44
N ARG A 42 6.88 -9.35 -1.72
CA ARG A 42 8.34 -9.38 -1.93
C ARG A 42 9.10 -9.83 -0.69
N ALA A 43 8.70 -9.39 0.50
CA ALA A 43 9.34 -9.83 1.74
C ALA A 43 9.15 -11.34 1.95
N ILE A 44 7.94 -11.86 1.67
CA ILE A 44 7.66 -13.29 1.72
C ILE A 44 8.50 -14.06 0.69
N ASP A 45 8.59 -13.58 -0.55
CA ASP A 45 9.44 -14.20 -1.59
C ASP A 45 10.91 -14.28 -1.17
N VAL A 46 11.43 -13.24 -0.51
CA VAL A 46 12.78 -13.24 0.06
C VAL A 46 12.92 -14.33 1.12
N LEU A 47 11.97 -14.45 2.05
CA LEU A 47 11.99 -15.49 3.08
C LEU A 47 11.92 -16.91 2.49
N VAL A 48 11.07 -17.13 1.48
CA VAL A 48 10.98 -18.42 0.77
C VAL A 48 12.30 -18.78 0.10
N ARG A 49 12.98 -17.80 -0.50
CA ARG A 49 14.26 -18.01 -1.20
C ARG A 49 15.46 -18.13 -0.27
N ALA A 50 15.39 -17.60 0.95
CA ALA A 50 16.51 -17.51 1.88
C ALA A 50 17.02 -18.87 2.42
N LYS A 51 16.47 -20.01 1.98
CA LYS A 51 16.77 -21.35 2.54
C LYS A 51 16.84 -21.28 4.07
N LEU A 52 15.78 -20.76 4.68
CA LEU A 52 15.67 -20.68 6.14
C LEU A 52 15.79 -22.09 6.71
N GLU A 53 16.63 -22.24 7.74
CA GLU A 53 16.80 -23.52 8.42
C GLU A 53 15.46 -24.05 8.93
N ASP A 54 15.35 -25.37 8.99
CA ASP A 54 14.12 -26.03 9.41
C ASP A 54 13.70 -25.51 10.79
N ARG A 55 12.42 -25.13 10.91
CA ARG A 55 11.91 -24.31 12.03
C ARG A 55 12.14 -24.99 13.39
N GLU A 56 12.20 -26.33 13.41
CA GLU A 56 12.51 -27.14 14.58
C GLU A 56 13.96 -27.04 15.08
N ARG A 57 14.93 -26.63 14.24
CA ARG A 57 16.32 -26.37 14.65
C ARG A 57 16.52 -24.93 15.10
N ALA A 58 15.83 -23.98 14.49
CA ALA A 58 16.05 -22.55 14.71
C ALA A 58 15.47 -22.00 16.05
N TRP A 59 14.53 -22.71 16.69
CA TRP A 59 13.84 -22.26 17.92
C TRP A 59 14.21 -23.06 19.18
N ARG A 60 15.26 -23.88 19.16
CA ARG A 60 15.87 -24.45 20.39
C ARG A 60 16.90 -23.49 20.95
#